data_AF-X0W0L5-F1
#
_entry.id   AF-X0W0L5-F1
#
_cell.length_a   1.000
_cell.length_b   1.000
_cell.length_c   1.000
_cell.angle_alpha   90.00
_cell.angle_beta   90.00
_cell.angle_gamma   90.00
#
_symmetry.space_group_name_H-M   'P 1'
#
loop_
_entity.id
_entity.type
_entity.pdbx_description
1 polymer ?
#
loop_
_entity_poly.entity_id
_entity_poly.type
_entity_poly.pdbx_seq_one_letter_code
_entity_poly.pdbx_strand_id
1 'polypeptide(L)'
;MANKPKNQNTDVKKLEVGKEAESKSYLDEQIEGVKFLRSKFADLHSSPEAVSAVRRKEAKIGEKVPQKPEARIANYLHRFREILDRENEGERQRGIEALKRLMHRYQVIKPEEIPESYFEKQKELVRQRGHGDIEMSDEMRKQLIETIIADQTSTLDTWLNYLTSHDAEAYPDWSKYWSFRSMLGLSTYDKEKKRFSKR
;
A
#
# COMPACT_ATOMS: atom_id res chain seq x y z
N MET A 1 -45.78 -0.57 44.42
CA MET A 1 -45.27 -0.45 43.04
C MET A 1 -44.02 -1.33 42.93
N ALA A 2 -44.13 -2.49 42.27
CA ALA A 2 -43.02 -3.44 42.16
C ALA A 2 -42.12 -3.08 40.97
N ASN A 3 -40.84 -2.82 41.25
CA ASN A 3 -39.83 -2.50 40.27
C ASN A 3 -39.39 -3.81 39.59
N LYS A 4 -39.75 -4.02 38.30
CA LYS A 4 -39.32 -5.19 37.54
C LYS A 4 -37.81 -5.10 37.27
N PRO A 5 -37.02 -6.16 37.51
CA PRO A 5 -35.60 -6.15 37.18
C PRO A 5 -35.41 -6.05 35.66
N LYS A 6 -34.61 -5.07 35.22
CA LYS A 6 -34.19 -4.94 33.82
C LYS A 6 -33.45 -6.21 33.42
N ASN A 7 -33.92 -6.85 32.35
CA ASN A 7 -33.42 -8.11 31.83
C ASN A 7 -32.04 -7.91 31.18
N GLN A 8 -30.98 -8.06 31.97
CA GLN A 8 -29.59 -7.97 31.50
C GLN A 8 -29.25 -8.97 30.38
N ASN A 9 -30.03 -10.05 30.25
CA ASN A 9 -29.79 -11.11 29.26
C ASN A 9 -30.24 -10.71 27.83
N THR A 10 -31.16 -9.75 27.69
CA THR A 10 -31.57 -9.23 26.37
C THR A 10 -30.61 -8.20 25.79
N ASP A 11 -29.89 -7.48 26.65
CA ASP A 11 -28.92 -6.46 26.23
C ASP A 11 -27.59 -7.10 25.79
N VAL A 12 -27.14 -8.16 26.48
CA VAL A 12 -25.94 -8.94 26.09
C VAL A 12 -26.15 -9.62 24.73
N LYS A 13 -27.31 -10.26 24.50
CA LYS A 13 -27.62 -10.87 23.20
C LYS A 13 -27.70 -9.87 22.04
N LYS A 14 -28.20 -8.64 22.28
CA LYS A 14 -28.20 -7.59 21.25
C LYS A 14 -26.80 -7.09 20.92
N LEU A 15 -25.91 -7.01 21.91
CA LEU A 15 -24.51 -6.63 21.72
C LEU A 15 -23.72 -7.72 20.97
N GLU A 16 -23.97 -8.99 21.24
CA GLU A 16 -23.34 -10.12 20.53
C GLU A 16 -23.81 -10.21 19.07
N VAL A 17 -25.13 -10.07 18.82
CA VAL A 17 -25.70 -10.04 17.47
C VAL A 17 -25.19 -8.83 16.67
N GLY A 18 -24.96 -7.68 17.33
CA GLY A 18 -24.36 -6.50 16.71
C GLY A 18 -22.92 -6.74 16.25
N LYS A 19 -22.08 -7.36 17.10
CA LYS A 19 -20.69 -7.70 16.77
C LYS A 19 -20.58 -8.76 15.66
N GLU A 20 -21.47 -9.75 15.65
CA GLU A 20 -21.53 -10.75 14.57
C GLU A 20 -21.97 -10.14 13.24
N ALA A 21 -22.93 -9.21 13.25
CA ALA A 21 -23.38 -8.50 12.05
C ALA A 21 -22.29 -7.55 11.50
N GLU A 22 -21.55 -6.84 12.36
CA GLU A 22 -20.41 -6.01 11.98
C GLU A 22 -19.26 -6.84 11.41
N SER A 23 -18.92 -7.97 12.04
CA SER A 23 -17.92 -8.90 11.55
C SER A 23 -18.29 -9.50 10.19
N LYS A 24 -19.57 -9.88 10.00
CA LYS A 24 -20.07 -10.40 8.73
C LYS A 24 -20.10 -9.34 7.62
N SER A 25 -20.57 -8.13 7.92
CA SER A 25 -20.55 -6.99 7.00
C SER A 25 -19.14 -6.65 6.55
N TYR A 26 -18.17 -6.71 7.46
CA TYR A 26 -16.76 -6.50 7.16
C TYR A 26 -16.20 -7.60 6.25
N LEU A 27 -16.53 -8.86 6.49
CA LEU A 27 -16.13 -9.98 5.63
C LEU A 27 -16.74 -9.86 4.22
N ASP A 28 -18.01 -9.46 4.12
CA ASP A 28 -18.69 -9.24 2.84
C ASP A 28 -18.09 -8.04 2.08
N GLU A 29 -17.76 -6.94 2.77
CA GLU A 29 -17.07 -5.78 2.20
C GLU A 29 -15.66 -6.14 1.70
N GLN A 30 -14.92 -6.99 2.42
CA GLN A 30 -13.63 -7.50 1.94
C GLN A 30 -13.79 -8.36 0.68
N ILE A 31 -14.87 -9.14 0.55
CA ILE A 31 -15.13 -9.96 -0.64
C ILE A 31 -15.41 -9.07 -1.86
N GLU A 32 -16.24 -8.04 -1.72
CA GLU A 32 -16.49 -7.07 -2.79
C GLU A 32 -15.23 -6.29 -3.16
N GLY A 33 -14.48 -5.84 -2.16
CA GLY A 33 -13.20 -5.18 -2.33
C GLY A 33 -12.16 -6.02 -3.09
N VAL A 34 -12.06 -7.32 -2.77
CA VAL A 34 -11.18 -8.25 -3.47
C VAL A 34 -11.58 -8.42 -4.95
N LYS A 35 -12.90 -8.51 -5.24
CA LYS A 35 -13.39 -8.54 -6.63
C LYS A 35 -13.07 -7.23 -7.36
N PHE A 36 -13.23 -6.09 -6.69
CA PHE A 36 -12.85 -4.79 -7.22
C PHE A 36 -11.35 -4.75 -7.57
N LEU A 37 -10.48 -5.18 -6.65
CA LEU A 37 -9.03 -5.23 -6.90
C LEU A 37 -8.68 -6.15 -8.07
N ARG A 38 -9.31 -7.32 -8.16
CA ARG A 38 -9.14 -8.23 -9.31
C ARG A 38 -9.51 -7.54 -10.63
N SER A 39 -10.59 -6.75 -10.64
CA SER A 39 -11.03 -6.03 -11.84
C SER A 39 -10.07 -4.90 -12.24
N LYS A 40 -9.43 -4.25 -11.27
CA LYS A 40 -8.49 -3.14 -11.50
C LYS A 40 -7.08 -3.62 -11.82
N PHE A 41 -6.67 -4.74 -11.24
CA PHE A 41 -5.32 -5.29 -11.32
C PHE A 41 -5.42 -6.78 -11.68
N ALA A 42 -5.54 -7.06 -12.98
CA ALA A 42 -5.79 -8.42 -13.49
C ALA A 42 -4.71 -9.43 -13.04
N ASP A 43 -3.47 -8.98 -12.91
CA ASP A 43 -2.28 -9.76 -12.56
C ASP A 43 -1.96 -9.78 -11.06
N LEU A 44 -2.72 -9.10 -10.20
CA LEU A 44 -2.41 -8.97 -8.77
C LEU A 44 -2.30 -10.32 -8.05
N HIS A 45 -3.18 -11.26 -8.37
CA HIS A 45 -3.16 -12.60 -7.77
C HIS A 45 -1.91 -13.44 -8.13
N SER A 46 -1.18 -13.02 -9.16
CA SER A 46 0.05 -13.64 -9.66
C SER A 46 1.30 -12.77 -9.45
N SER A 47 1.14 -11.59 -8.85
CA SER A 47 2.28 -10.69 -8.64
C SER A 47 3.31 -11.31 -7.67
N PRO A 48 4.60 -10.94 -7.78
CA PRO A 48 5.64 -11.49 -6.91
C PRO A 48 5.31 -11.40 -5.41
N GLU A 49 4.71 -10.29 -5.00
CA GLU A 49 4.30 -10.04 -3.62
C GLU A 49 3.11 -10.89 -3.16
N ALA A 50 2.12 -11.15 -4.03
CA ALA A 50 1.03 -12.08 -3.74
C ALA A 50 1.52 -13.53 -3.67
N VAL A 51 2.40 -13.94 -4.59
CA VAL A 51 3.05 -15.27 -4.57
C VAL A 51 3.89 -15.45 -3.31
N SER A 52 4.64 -14.41 -2.90
CA SER A 52 5.38 -14.39 -1.65
C SER A 52 4.47 -14.59 -0.44
N ALA A 53 3.29 -13.95 -0.42
CA ALA A 53 2.33 -14.11 0.66
C ALA A 53 1.74 -15.52 0.74
N VAL A 54 1.49 -16.19 -0.40
CA VAL A 54 1.06 -17.59 -0.43
C VAL A 54 2.11 -18.49 0.20
N ARG A 55 3.37 -18.41 -0.27
CA ARG A 55 4.48 -19.21 0.26
C ARG A 55 4.65 -19.02 1.77
N ARG A 56 4.50 -17.78 2.25
CA ARG A 56 4.61 -17.46 3.69
C ARG A 56 3.49 -18.13 4.49
N LYS A 57 2.25 -18.11 4.00
CA LYS A 57 1.11 -18.74 4.71
C LYS A 57 1.25 -20.25 4.75
N GLU A 58 1.63 -20.86 3.64
CA GLU A 58 1.87 -22.30 3.54
C GLU A 58 3.01 -22.75 4.47
N ALA A 59 4.10 -21.98 4.55
CA ALA A 59 5.21 -22.29 5.45
C ALA A 59 4.88 -22.09 6.94
N LYS A 60 4.04 -21.10 7.28
CA LYS A 60 3.69 -20.76 8.68
C LYS A 60 2.60 -21.67 9.25
N ILE A 61 1.59 -22.00 8.45
CA ILE A 61 0.34 -22.65 8.91
C ILE A 61 0.21 -24.07 8.34
N GLY A 62 0.90 -24.41 7.25
CA GLY A 62 0.78 -25.70 6.57
C GLY A 62 -0.46 -25.84 5.66
N GLU A 63 -1.33 -24.83 5.63
CA GLU A 63 -2.52 -24.80 4.79
C GLU A 63 -2.24 -24.27 3.39
N LYS A 64 -2.74 -24.97 2.37
CA LYS A 64 -2.69 -24.51 0.97
C LYS A 64 -3.64 -23.36 0.73
N VAL A 65 -3.15 -22.27 0.16
CA VAL A 65 -4.01 -21.18 -0.31
C VAL A 65 -4.68 -21.62 -1.61
N PRO A 66 -6.03 -21.48 -1.76
CA PRO A 66 -6.69 -21.82 -3.00
C PRO A 66 -6.11 -21.07 -4.21
N GLN A 67 -6.06 -21.74 -5.36
CA GLN A 67 -5.52 -21.18 -6.60
C GLN A 67 -6.38 -20.06 -7.20
N LYS A 68 -7.62 -19.91 -6.73
CA LYS A 68 -8.57 -18.89 -7.18
C LYS A 68 -7.98 -17.47 -6.96
N PRO A 69 -8.05 -16.57 -7.96
CA PRO A 69 -7.47 -15.22 -7.86
C PRO A 69 -7.89 -14.46 -6.62
N GLU A 70 -9.19 -14.46 -6.29
CA GLU A 70 -9.72 -13.76 -5.12
C GLU A 70 -9.14 -14.29 -3.81
N ALA A 71 -8.94 -15.60 -3.68
CA ALA A 71 -8.38 -16.19 -2.46
C ALA A 71 -6.91 -15.76 -2.26
N ARG A 72 -6.15 -15.66 -3.35
CA ARG A 72 -4.76 -15.19 -3.31
C ARG A 72 -4.66 -13.70 -2.99
N ILE A 73 -5.54 -12.88 -3.55
CA ILE A 73 -5.62 -11.44 -3.25
C ILE A 73 -6.03 -11.25 -1.77
N ALA A 74 -7.05 -11.96 -1.30
CA ALA A 74 -7.48 -11.90 0.09
C ALA A 74 -6.34 -12.32 1.05
N ASN A 75 -5.63 -13.40 0.74
CA ASN A 75 -4.45 -13.82 1.50
C ASN A 75 -3.35 -12.76 1.52
N TYR A 76 -3.14 -12.09 0.39
CA TYR A 76 -2.15 -11.02 0.30
C TYR A 76 -2.55 -9.80 1.15
N LEU A 77 -3.82 -9.38 1.14
CA LEU A 77 -4.31 -8.32 2.03
C LEU A 77 -4.19 -8.69 3.51
N HIS A 78 -4.59 -9.92 3.85
CA HIS A 78 -4.51 -10.44 5.22
C HIS A 78 -3.09 -10.41 5.79
N ARG A 79 -2.06 -10.61 4.96
CA ARG A 79 -0.66 -10.49 5.38
C ARG A 79 -0.32 -9.11 5.94
N PHE A 80 -0.93 -8.04 5.41
CA PHE A 80 -0.75 -6.68 5.93
C PHE A 80 -1.53 -6.47 7.20
N ARG A 81 -2.76 -6.97 7.27
CA ARG A 81 -3.58 -6.91 8.47
C ARG A 81 -2.91 -7.57 9.67
N GLU A 82 -2.26 -8.72 9.49
CA GLU A 82 -1.46 -9.36 10.56
C GLU A 82 -0.28 -8.51 11.09
N ILE A 83 0.14 -7.46 10.37
CA ILE A 83 1.10 -6.48 10.89
C ILE A 83 0.36 -5.45 11.75
N LEU A 84 -0.78 -4.98 11.28
CA LEU A 84 -1.58 -3.93 11.92
C LEU A 84 -2.26 -4.40 13.21
N ASP A 85 -2.70 -5.66 13.24
CA ASP A 85 -3.43 -6.28 14.36
C ASP A 85 -2.52 -6.74 15.51
N ARG A 86 -1.21 -6.46 15.46
CA ARG A 86 -0.29 -6.86 16.52
C ARG A 86 -0.51 -6.01 17.76
N GLU A 87 -0.89 -6.65 18.85
CA GLU A 87 -1.09 -5.99 20.16
C GLU A 87 0.20 -5.36 20.70
N ASN A 88 1.36 -5.98 20.45
CA ASN A 88 2.64 -5.43 20.86
C ASN A 88 3.09 -4.34 19.87
N GLU A 89 3.05 -3.08 20.31
CA GLU A 89 3.43 -1.93 19.45
C GLU A 89 4.86 -2.03 18.90
N GLY A 90 5.79 -2.59 19.68
CA GLY A 90 7.17 -2.82 19.21
C GLY A 90 7.24 -3.81 18.06
N GLU A 91 6.46 -4.90 18.10
CA GLU A 91 6.35 -5.86 17.00
C GLU A 91 5.61 -5.29 15.81
N ARG A 92 4.56 -4.51 16.06
CA ARG A 92 3.80 -3.77 15.05
C ARG A 92 4.72 -2.85 14.26
N GLN A 93 5.46 -1.98 14.95
CA GLN A 93 6.41 -1.07 14.33
C GLN A 93 7.50 -1.81 13.55
N ARG A 94 8.08 -2.90 14.11
CA ARG A 94 9.05 -3.72 13.37
C ARG A 94 8.47 -4.31 12.09
N GLY A 95 7.19 -4.69 12.11
CA GLY A 95 6.47 -5.19 10.93
C GLY A 95 6.27 -4.09 9.87
N ILE A 96 5.88 -2.89 10.28
CA ILE A 96 5.73 -1.72 9.40
C ILE A 96 7.08 -1.34 8.77
N GLU A 97 8.16 -1.32 9.55
CA GLU A 97 9.50 -1.04 9.02
C GLU A 97 9.98 -2.12 8.04
N ALA A 98 9.63 -3.39 8.28
CA ALA A 98 9.89 -4.45 7.30
C ALA A 98 9.10 -4.26 6.01
N LEU A 99 7.87 -3.77 6.09
CA LEU A 99 7.05 -3.42 4.94
C LEU A 99 7.67 -2.26 4.15
N LYS A 100 8.09 -1.17 4.81
CA LYS A 100 8.77 -0.05 4.17
C LYS A 100 9.99 -0.50 3.38
N ARG A 101 10.89 -1.27 4.00
CA ARG A 101 12.08 -1.82 3.32
C ARG A 101 11.73 -2.66 2.09
N LEU A 102 10.64 -3.43 2.16
CA LEU A 102 10.15 -4.21 1.02
C LEU A 102 9.65 -3.29 -0.10
N MET A 103 8.88 -2.26 0.24
CA MET A 103 8.34 -1.31 -0.72
C MET A 103 9.44 -0.48 -1.36
N HIS A 104 10.44 -0.02 -0.60
CA HIS A 104 11.61 0.69 -1.15
C HIS A 104 12.32 -0.16 -2.20
N ARG A 105 12.58 -1.44 -1.89
CA ARG A 105 13.25 -2.37 -2.81
C ARG A 105 12.52 -2.54 -4.15
N TYR A 106 11.19 -2.52 -4.14
CA TYR A 106 10.40 -2.81 -5.33
C TYR A 106 9.87 -1.58 -6.07
N GLN A 107 9.77 -0.43 -5.40
CA GLN A 107 9.10 0.76 -5.94
C GLN A 107 10.03 1.96 -6.11
N VAL A 108 11.19 2.00 -5.44
CA VAL A 108 12.18 3.07 -5.64
C VAL A 108 13.05 2.73 -6.84
N ILE A 109 13.20 3.69 -7.75
CA ILE A 109 14.03 3.55 -8.94
C ILE A 109 15.50 3.41 -8.56
N LYS A 110 16.24 2.52 -9.24
CA LYS A 110 17.69 2.44 -9.05
C LYS A 110 18.41 3.55 -9.83
N PRO A 111 19.58 4.03 -9.37
CA PRO A 111 20.37 5.02 -10.10
C PRO A 111 20.57 4.70 -11.58
N GLU A 112 20.80 3.43 -11.89
CA GLU A 112 21.12 2.94 -13.24
C GLU A 112 19.87 2.80 -14.11
N GLU A 113 18.67 2.83 -13.52
CA GLU A 113 17.38 2.72 -14.21
C GLU A 113 16.80 4.09 -14.59
N ILE A 114 17.41 5.20 -14.13
CA ILE A 114 16.98 6.56 -14.47
C ILE A 114 17.34 6.85 -15.94
N PRO A 115 16.36 7.16 -16.81
CA PRO A 115 16.59 7.30 -18.23
C PRO A 115 17.36 8.58 -18.57
N GLU A 116 18.21 8.54 -19.60
CA GLU A 116 18.98 9.73 -20.03
C GLU A 116 18.08 10.93 -20.37
N SER A 117 16.90 10.64 -20.92
CA SER A 117 15.89 11.66 -21.24
C SER A 117 15.45 12.49 -20.03
N TYR A 118 15.57 11.98 -18.80
CA TYR A 118 15.31 12.77 -17.61
C TYR A 118 16.33 13.89 -17.43
N PHE A 119 17.63 13.61 -17.64
CA PHE A 119 18.70 14.58 -17.47
C PHE A 119 18.67 15.64 -18.58
N GLU A 120 18.37 15.24 -19.82
CA GLU A 120 18.18 16.17 -20.93
C GLU A 120 17.01 17.13 -20.66
N LYS A 121 15.89 16.64 -20.11
CA LYS A 121 14.79 17.48 -19.64
C LYS A 121 15.21 18.46 -18.54
N GLN A 122 16.05 18.04 -17.60
CA GLN A 122 16.58 18.96 -16.58
C GLN A 122 17.41 20.09 -17.20
N LYS A 123 18.23 19.80 -18.22
CA LYS A 123 18.96 20.84 -18.98
C LYS A 123 18.00 21.80 -19.67
N GLU A 124 16.96 21.26 -20.32
CA GLU A 124 15.95 22.07 -21.00
C GLU A 124 15.22 23.01 -20.02
N LEU A 125 14.84 22.52 -18.84
CA LEU A 125 14.21 23.34 -17.80
C LEU A 125 15.12 24.47 -17.32
N VAL A 126 16.42 24.23 -17.17
CA VAL A 126 17.40 25.26 -16.79
C VAL A 126 17.49 26.33 -17.88
N ARG A 127 17.56 25.92 -19.15
CA ARG A 127 17.54 26.83 -20.30
C ARG A 127 16.26 27.66 -20.36
N GLN A 128 15.09 27.02 -20.21
CA GLN A 128 13.78 27.69 -20.20
C GLN A 128 13.64 28.70 -19.06
N ARG A 129 14.36 28.52 -17.95
CA ARG A 129 14.43 29.46 -16.82
C ARG A 129 15.38 30.65 -17.06
N GLY A 130 16.00 30.74 -18.24
CA GLY A 130 16.88 31.84 -18.63
C GLY A 130 18.34 31.67 -18.19
N HIS A 131 18.73 30.49 -17.71
CA HIS A 131 20.12 30.21 -17.33
C HIS A 131 21.02 29.80 -18.50
N GLY A 132 20.47 29.71 -19.72
CA GLY A 132 21.20 29.30 -20.93
C GLY A 132 21.43 27.79 -21.02
N ASP A 133 22.25 27.39 -21.99
CA ASP A 133 22.65 25.99 -22.14
C ASP A 133 23.75 25.66 -21.11
N ILE A 134 23.53 24.59 -20.34
CA ILE A 134 24.46 24.10 -19.31
C ILE A 134 24.99 22.71 -19.68
N GLU A 135 26.25 22.44 -19.32
CA GLU A 135 26.75 21.08 -19.29
C GLU A 135 26.32 20.39 -17.98
N MET A 136 25.89 19.14 -18.09
CA MET A 136 25.55 18.34 -16.91
C MET A 136 26.82 17.70 -16.37
N SER A 137 27.32 18.21 -15.25
CA SER A 137 28.45 17.56 -14.56
C SER A 137 28.01 16.26 -13.89
N ASP A 138 28.98 15.39 -13.59
CA ASP A 138 28.73 14.15 -12.86
C ASP A 138 28.18 14.42 -11.45
N GLU A 139 28.61 15.49 -10.79
CA GLU A 139 28.09 15.93 -9.49
C GLU A 139 26.62 16.35 -9.59
N MET A 140 26.26 17.13 -10.61
CA MET A 140 24.87 17.54 -10.85
C MET A 140 23.99 16.31 -11.12
N ARG A 141 24.48 15.38 -11.94
CA ARG A 141 23.79 14.12 -12.24
C ARG A 141 23.57 13.33 -10.96
N LYS A 142 24.59 13.18 -10.13
CA LYS A 142 24.51 12.48 -8.84
C LYS A 142 23.50 13.14 -7.90
N GLN A 143 23.52 14.46 -7.76
CA GLN A 143 22.56 15.18 -6.91
C GLN A 143 21.11 15.00 -7.37
N LEU A 144 20.87 14.99 -8.69
CA LEU A 144 19.54 14.73 -9.25
C LEU A 144 19.07 13.30 -8.93
N ILE A 145 19.94 12.31 -9.08
CA ILE A 145 19.65 10.90 -8.74
C ILE A 145 19.30 10.78 -7.25
N GLU A 146 20.14 11.34 -6.38
CA GLU A 146 19.94 11.32 -4.93
C GLU A 146 18.60 11.98 -4.54
N THR A 147 18.27 13.11 -5.18
CA THR A 147 17.01 13.82 -4.94
C THR A 147 15.80 12.96 -5.34
N ILE A 148 15.82 12.34 -6.53
CA ILE A 148 14.72 11.48 -6.99
C ILE A 148 14.51 10.30 -6.03
N ILE A 149 15.59 9.64 -5.62
CA ILE A 149 15.53 8.48 -4.73
C ILE A 149 15.02 8.89 -3.35
N ALA A 150 15.50 10.02 -2.82
CA ALA A 150 15.06 10.56 -1.54
C ALA A 150 13.57 10.95 -1.58
N ASP A 151 13.12 11.64 -2.63
CA ASP A 151 11.73 12.04 -2.83
C ASP A 151 10.80 10.83 -2.91
N GLN A 152 11.16 9.79 -3.68
CA GLN A 152 10.38 8.56 -3.78
C GLN A 152 10.31 7.83 -2.45
N THR A 153 11.43 7.71 -1.76
CA THR A 153 11.52 7.05 -0.43
C THR A 153 10.63 7.77 0.59
N SER A 154 10.77 9.09 0.69
CA SER A 154 9.98 9.93 1.60
C SER A 154 8.48 9.86 1.30
N THR A 155 8.10 9.86 0.02
CA THR A 155 6.70 9.72 -0.39
C THR A 155 6.14 8.37 0.01
N LEU A 156 6.87 7.27 -0.27
CA LEU A 156 6.45 5.92 0.13
C LEU A 156 6.28 5.81 1.65
N ASP A 157 7.24 6.33 2.41
CA ASP A 157 7.18 6.31 3.87
C ASP A 157 5.99 7.10 4.40
N THR A 158 5.74 8.30 3.84
CA THR A 158 4.58 9.12 4.21
C THR A 158 3.27 8.36 4.02
N TRP A 159 3.09 7.73 2.85
CA TRP A 159 1.88 6.97 2.55
C TRP A 159 1.74 5.73 3.41
N LEU A 160 2.83 4.98 3.64
CA LEU A 160 2.80 3.81 4.50
C LEU A 160 2.53 4.19 5.96
N ASN A 161 3.14 5.26 6.47
CA ASN A 161 2.87 5.76 7.82
C ASN A 161 1.39 6.09 7.99
N TYR A 162 0.78 6.80 7.04
CA TYR A 162 -0.64 7.12 7.08
C TYR A 162 -1.53 5.87 6.97
N LEU A 163 -1.33 5.02 5.96
CA LEU A 163 -2.20 3.86 5.73
C LEU A 163 -2.09 2.78 6.82
N THR A 164 -1.01 2.84 7.61
CA THR A 164 -0.78 1.97 8.77
C THR A 164 -1.01 2.69 10.10
N SER A 165 -1.47 3.96 10.11
CA SER A 165 -1.82 4.66 11.34
C SER A 165 -3.21 4.27 11.82
N HIS A 166 -3.53 4.66 13.06
CA HIS A 166 -4.87 4.49 13.63
C HIS A 166 -5.92 5.35 12.89
N ASP A 167 -5.51 6.48 12.29
CA ASP A 167 -6.41 7.34 11.51
C ASP A 167 -6.95 6.62 10.26
N ALA A 168 -6.23 5.62 9.77
CA ALA A 168 -6.64 4.82 8.62
C ALA A 168 -7.37 3.52 9.02
N GLU A 169 -7.58 3.24 10.31
CA GLU A 169 -8.16 1.98 10.78
C GLU A 169 -9.56 1.71 10.20
N ALA A 170 -10.38 2.76 10.08
CA ALA A 170 -11.72 2.70 9.51
C ALA A 170 -11.75 2.28 8.02
N TYR A 171 -10.62 2.36 7.30
CA TYR A 171 -10.58 1.96 5.90
C TYR A 171 -10.34 0.46 5.74
N PRO A 172 -11.14 -0.22 4.90
CA PRO A 172 -10.90 -1.60 4.50
C PRO A 172 -9.51 -1.83 3.89
N ASP A 173 -8.92 -3.02 4.05
CA ASP A 173 -7.59 -3.33 3.50
C ASP A 173 -7.52 -3.16 1.99
N TRP A 174 -8.59 -3.54 1.28
CA TRP A 174 -8.63 -3.44 -0.17
C TRP A 174 -8.53 -1.97 -0.63
N SER A 175 -9.12 -1.03 0.12
CA SER A 175 -9.14 0.38 -0.23
C SER A 175 -7.81 1.06 0.14
N LYS A 176 -7.19 0.64 1.25
CA LYS A 176 -5.80 1.00 1.59
C LYS A 176 -4.84 0.56 0.48
N TYR A 177 -4.94 -0.70 0.06
CA TYR A 177 -4.13 -1.24 -1.03
C TYR A 177 -4.37 -0.49 -2.34
N TRP A 178 -5.64 -0.26 -2.71
CA TRP A 178 -5.98 0.48 -3.92
C TRP A 178 -5.43 1.90 -3.91
N SER A 179 -5.55 2.61 -2.79
CA SER A 179 -5.01 3.97 -2.62
C SER A 179 -3.49 3.98 -2.77
N PHE A 180 -2.79 3.08 -2.08
CA PHE A 180 -1.34 2.93 -2.20
C PHE A 180 -0.92 2.62 -3.64
N ARG A 181 -1.58 1.66 -4.30
CA ARG A 181 -1.26 1.27 -5.67
C ARG A 181 -1.56 2.38 -6.68
N SER A 182 -2.61 3.15 -6.44
CA SER A 182 -2.95 4.31 -7.27
C SER A 182 -1.89 5.40 -7.12
N MET A 183 -1.46 5.71 -5.89
CA MET A 183 -0.36 6.63 -5.61
C MET A 183 0.94 6.23 -6.31
N LEU A 184 1.29 4.93 -6.31
CA LEU A 184 2.46 4.46 -7.06
C LEU A 184 2.35 4.77 -8.56
N GLY A 185 1.14 4.73 -9.11
CA GLY A 185 0.88 5.20 -10.48
C GLY A 185 1.04 6.71 -10.63
N LEU A 186 0.68 7.49 -9.61
CA LEU A 186 0.84 8.95 -9.60
C LEU A 186 2.31 9.39 -9.50
N SER A 187 3.18 8.59 -8.87
CA SER A 187 4.63 8.83 -8.77
C SER A 187 5.34 8.94 -10.14
N THR A 188 4.75 8.38 -11.20
CA THR A 188 5.16 8.65 -12.60
C THR A 188 4.65 10.01 -13.11
N TYR A 189 4.67 11.02 -12.24
CA TYR A 189 4.24 12.38 -12.55
C TYR A 189 5.22 13.01 -13.53
N ASP A 190 4.76 13.26 -14.75
CA ASP A 190 5.50 14.05 -15.72
C ASP A 190 5.45 15.53 -15.28
N LYS A 191 6.51 15.96 -14.57
CA LYS A 191 6.66 17.32 -14.02
C LYS A 191 6.59 18.40 -15.11
N GLU A 192 6.87 18.07 -16.38
CA GLU A 192 6.77 18.99 -17.50
C GLU A 192 5.33 19.14 -17.99
N LYS A 193 4.61 18.03 -18.09
CA LYS A 193 3.22 18.03 -18.60
C LYS A 193 2.18 18.33 -17.53
N LYS A 194 2.60 18.42 -16.26
CA LYS A 194 1.72 18.47 -15.08
C LYS A 194 0.61 17.41 -15.13
N ARG A 195 0.94 16.23 -15.65
CA ARG A 195 -0.03 15.17 -15.93
C ARG A 195 0.60 13.82 -15.62
N PHE A 196 -0.25 12.89 -15.20
CA PHE A 196 0.13 11.50 -15.01
C PHE A 196 0.28 10.82 -16.38
N SER A 197 1.34 10.06 -16.60
CA SER A 197 1.44 9.21 -17.79
C SER A 197 0.31 8.19 -17.78
N LYS A 198 -0.49 8.15 -18.85
CA LYS A 198 -1.40 7.02 -19.08
C LYS A 198 -0.54 5.79 -19.38
N ARG A 199 -0.94 4.65 -18.80
CA ARG A 199 -0.42 3.33 -19.16
C ARG A 199 -0.63 3.06 -20.65
#